data_AF-A0A939ZCX7-F1
#
_entry.id   AF-A0A939ZCX7-F1
#
_cell.length_a   1.000
_cell.length_b   1.000
_cell.length_c   1.000
_cell.angle_alpha   90.00
_cell.angle_beta   90.00
_cell.angle_gamma   90.00
#
_symmetry.space_group_name_H-M   'P 1'
#
loop_
_entity.id
_entity.type
_entity.pdbx_description
1 polymer ?
#
loop_
_entity_poly.entity_id
_entity_poly.type
_entity_poly.pdbx_seq_one_letter_code
_entity_poly.pdbx_strand_id
1 'polypeptide(L)'
;MRKIAKFKLSGEIGKASQFVQDSLEECGIKKKEALKGTLLAEEAIGSLAAHAADDAVLELTVRKTLTNVTIEMTALGTEYPLLENMSSASISTDDDVGRDMQDVIRNILLRSIAEDVKYRHKDGYNSIRMVLIKNKRAFLYMTLLSLLAAIVAGIALTTLAPEAFCLGLDEYVLTPLKTIYINILKMVVAPVVFFSIVSCIGGFSNLRELGKIGGKTFTLYLITTIVSVSVGIGVFYLLKPGEVSSAAAAVEASSEQSASAALSIKDLFVNMVPSNFIKPFLNDDMPQLIILAV
;
A
#
# COMPACT_ATOMS: atom_id res chain seq x y z
N MET A 1 -14.13 15.66 -8.94
CA MET A 1 -15.04 16.75 -8.54
C MET A 1 -14.37 17.59 -7.45
N ARG A 2 -14.42 18.92 -7.55
CA ARG A 2 -13.84 19.85 -6.56
C ARG A 2 -14.88 20.92 -6.27
N LYS A 3 -15.27 21.07 -4.99
CA LYS A 3 -16.13 22.16 -4.51
C LYS A 3 -15.32 23.01 -3.53
N ILE A 4 -15.49 24.33 -3.59
CA ILE A 4 -14.81 25.30 -2.73
C ILE A 4 -15.87 26.26 -2.22
N ALA A 5 -15.87 26.54 -0.92
CA ALA A 5 -16.69 27.58 -0.31
C ALA A 5 -15.88 28.37 0.71
N LYS A 6 -16.27 29.62 0.93
CA LYS A 6 -15.63 30.54 1.88
C LYS A 6 -16.67 31.00 2.89
N PHE A 7 -16.34 30.92 4.18
CA PHE A 7 -17.23 31.25 5.29
C PHE A 7 -16.53 32.17 6.28
N LYS A 8 -17.28 33.04 6.98
CA LYS A 8 -16.72 33.79 8.11
C LYS A 8 -16.70 32.91 9.37
N LEU A 9 -15.58 32.85 10.08
CA LEU A 9 -15.44 32.02 11.30
C LEU A 9 -16.32 32.52 12.46
N SER A 10 -16.63 33.82 12.48
CA SER A 10 -17.58 34.45 13.39
C SER A 10 -19.03 34.14 12.97
N GLY A 11 -19.59 33.05 13.50
CA GLY A 11 -21.04 32.77 13.47
C GLY A 11 -21.58 31.87 12.34
N GLU A 12 -20.75 31.43 11.39
CA GLU A 12 -21.20 30.58 10.27
C GLU A 12 -20.77 29.10 10.36
N ILE A 13 -20.38 28.61 11.54
CA ILE A 13 -19.94 27.20 11.74
C ILE A 13 -21.01 26.20 11.26
N GLY A 14 -22.29 26.48 11.54
CA GLY A 14 -23.40 25.65 11.08
C GLY A 14 -23.57 25.61 9.56
N LYS A 15 -23.31 26.72 8.86
CA LYS A 15 -23.37 26.78 7.38
C LYS A 15 -22.19 26.04 6.74
N ALA A 16 -21.01 26.11 7.35
CA ALA A 16 -19.84 25.37 6.92
C ALA A 16 -20.04 23.85 7.09
N SER A 17 -20.66 23.41 8.19
CA SER A 17 -21.03 22.00 8.44
C SER A 17 -22.07 21.50 7.43
N GLN A 18 -23.13 22.27 7.16
CA GLN A 18 -24.12 21.93 6.12
C GLN A 18 -23.50 21.81 4.73
N PHE A 19 -22.61 22.73 4.34
CA PHE A 19 -21.91 22.65 3.06
C PHE A 19 -21.04 21.40 2.93
N VAL A 20 -20.40 20.96 4.02
CA VAL A 20 -19.65 19.70 4.05
C VAL A 20 -20.60 18.53 3.87
N GLN A 21 -21.71 18.49 4.60
CA GLN A 21 -22.69 17.42 4.50
C GLN A 21 -23.24 17.30 3.07
N ASP A 22 -23.73 18.39 2.48
CA ASP A 22 -24.28 18.41 1.12
C ASP A 22 -23.22 17.98 0.08
N SER A 23 -21.98 18.44 0.26
CA SER A 23 -20.86 18.06 -0.61
C SER A 23 -20.50 16.57 -0.49
N LEU A 24 -20.64 15.97 0.70
CA LEU A 24 -20.40 14.55 0.92
C LEU A 24 -21.55 13.67 0.43
N GLU A 25 -22.80 14.14 0.55
CA GLU A 25 -23.99 13.44 0.05
C GLU A 25 -24.01 13.39 -1.49
N GLU A 26 -23.73 14.50 -2.16
CA GLU A 26 -23.56 14.53 -3.63
C GLU A 26 -22.39 13.66 -4.11
N CYS A 27 -21.38 13.45 -3.25
CA CYS A 27 -20.29 12.53 -3.53
C CYS A 27 -20.72 11.04 -3.49
N GLY A 28 -21.98 10.72 -3.18
CA GLY A 28 -22.50 9.35 -3.15
C GLY A 28 -21.95 8.51 -2.00
N ILE A 29 -21.55 9.18 -0.91
CA ILE A 29 -21.00 8.54 0.28
C ILE A 29 -22.13 7.91 1.11
N LYS A 30 -21.87 6.77 1.75
CA LYS A 30 -22.85 6.16 2.67
C LYS A 30 -23.17 7.13 3.81
N LYS A 31 -24.44 7.27 4.17
CA LYS A 31 -24.90 8.20 5.23
C LYS A 31 -24.07 8.14 6.53
N LYS A 32 -23.68 6.95 7.00
CA LYS A 32 -22.83 6.78 8.19
C LYS A 32 -21.45 7.44 8.07
N GLU A 33 -20.82 7.34 6.89
CA GLU A 33 -19.49 7.91 6.63
C GLU A 33 -19.58 9.42 6.40
N ALA A 34 -20.66 9.89 5.76
CA ALA A 34 -20.94 11.32 5.58
C ALA A 34 -21.18 12.02 6.92
N LEU A 35 -21.97 11.42 7.82
CA LEU A 35 -22.19 11.91 9.18
C LEU A 35 -20.89 11.98 9.98
N LYS A 36 -20.10 10.90 9.97
CA LYS A 36 -18.77 10.89 10.62
C LYS A 36 -17.91 12.03 10.05
N GLY A 37 -17.83 12.14 8.73
CA GLY A 37 -17.08 13.19 8.05
C GLY A 37 -17.50 14.62 8.39
N THR A 38 -18.80 14.83 8.58
CA THR A 38 -19.38 16.14 8.93
C THR A 38 -19.04 16.52 10.38
N LEU A 39 -19.21 15.60 11.32
CA LEU A 39 -18.82 15.81 12.74
C LEU A 39 -17.32 16.13 12.87
N LEU A 40 -16.48 15.47 12.06
CA LEU A 40 -15.04 15.71 12.05
C LEU A 40 -14.69 17.09 11.49
N ALA A 41 -15.35 17.48 10.42
CA ALA A 41 -15.20 18.81 9.85
C ALA A 41 -15.63 19.88 10.87
N GLU A 42 -16.73 19.67 11.59
CA GLU A 42 -17.22 20.59 12.62
C GLU A 42 -16.21 20.78 13.76
N GLU A 43 -15.64 19.70 14.29
CA GLU A 43 -14.59 19.76 15.32
C GLU A 43 -13.33 20.48 14.81
N ALA A 44 -12.92 20.20 13.57
CA ALA A 44 -11.77 20.85 12.94
C ALA A 44 -11.98 22.35 12.72
N ILE A 45 -13.20 22.75 12.33
CA ILE A 45 -13.60 24.15 12.19
C ILE A 45 -13.61 24.82 13.56
N GLY A 46 -14.15 24.16 14.59
CA GLY A 46 -14.15 24.68 15.96
C GLY A 46 -12.72 24.91 16.48
N SER A 47 -11.82 23.97 16.21
CA SER A 47 -10.41 24.08 16.55
C SER A 47 -9.71 25.22 15.81
N LEU A 48 -10.01 25.42 14.53
CA LEU A 48 -9.52 26.55 13.73
C LEU A 48 -10.06 27.90 14.24
N ALA A 49 -11.35 27.96 14.56
CA ALA A 49 -12.00 29.18 15.05
C ALA A 49 -11.43 29.66 16.38
N ALA A 50 -11.07 28.75 17.28
CA ALA A 50 -10.45 29.08 18.57
C ALA A 50 -9.06 29.75 18.44
N HIS A 51 -8.38 29.58 17.31
CA HIS A 51 -7.02 30.09 17.05
C HIS A 51 -6.95 31.02 15.82
N ALA A 52 -8.10 31.46 15.32
CA ALA A 52 -8.21 32.34 14.17
C ALA A 52 -8.27 33.82 14.59
N ALA A 53 -7.90 34.72 13.68
CA ALA A 53 -8.07 36.16 13.88
C ALA A 53 -9.56 36.59 13.86
N ASP A 54 -9.91 37.70 14.51
CA ASP A 54 -11.29 38.17 14.77
C ASP A 54 -12.19 38.43 13.53
N ASP A 55 -11.70 38.29 12.30
CA ASP A 55 -12.51 38.29 11.06
C ASP A 55 -11.96 37.31 9.99
N ALA A 56 -11.34 36.22 10.44
CA ALA A 56 -10.73 35.24 9.54
C ALA A 56 -11.79 34.57 8.65
N VAL A 57 -11.45 34.43 7.36
CA VAL A 57 -12.25 33.69 6.39
C VAL A 57 -11.74 32.24 6.35
N LEU A 58 -12.63 31.29 6.58
CA LEU A 58 -12.41 29.87 6.39
C LEU A 58 -12.64 29.52 4.92
N GLU A 59 -11.63 29.01 4.24
CA GLU A 59 -11.75 28.37 2.94
C GLU A 59 -11.89 26.86 3.12
N LEU A 60 -13.01 26.30 2.67
CA LEU A 60 -13.32 24.88 2.75
C LEU A 60 -13.39 24.28 1.36
N THR A 61 -12.53 23.29 1.09
CA THR A 61 -12.46 22.57 -0.17
C THR A 61 -12.79 21.10 0.04
N VAL A 62 -13.84 20.61 -0.63
CA VAL A 62 -14.13 19.17 -0.73
C VAL A 62 -13.71 18.67 -2.10
N ARG A 63 -12.81 17.70 -2.13
CA ARG A 63 -12.29 17.10 -3.36
C ARG A 63 -12.57 15.60 -3.39
N LYS A 64 -13.31 15.17 -4.40
CA LYS A 64 -13.50 13.75 -4.74
C LYS A 64 -12.61 13.39 -5.92
N THR A 65 -11.69 12.47 -5.66
CA THR A 65 -10.87 11.76 -6.65
C THR A 65 -11.43 10.34 -6.80
N LEU A 66 -11.10 9.64 -7.89
CA LEU A 66 -11.49 8.24 -8.12
C LEU A 66 -11.17 7.32 -6.94
N THR A 67 -10.10 7.63 -6.20
CA THR A 67 -9.61 6.83 -5.08
C THR A 67 -10.10 7.34 -3.74
N ASN A 68 -10.10 8.66 -3.51
CA ASN A 68 -10.31 9.22 -2.17
C ASN A 68 -11.20 10.47 -2.18
N VAL A 69 -11.88 10.72 -1.04
CA VAL A 69 -12.54 11.99 -0.74
C VAL A 69 -11.75 12.73 0.34
N THR A 70 -11.37 13.97 0.05
CA THR A 70 -10.54 14.80 0.92
C THR A 70 -11.27 16.10 1.25
N ILE A 71 -11.24 16.50 2.51
CA ILE A 71 -11.68 17.80 2.99
C ILE A 71 -10.43 18.59 3.37
N GLU A 72 -10.31 19.79 2.84
CA GLU A 72 -9.24 20.73 3.15
C GLU A 72 -9.83 22.02 3.68
N MET A 73 -9.30 22.50 4.79
CA MET A 73 -9.79 23.66 5.53
C MET A 73 -8.63 24.59 5.78
N THR A 74 -8.74 25.84 5.36
CA THR A 74 -7.67 26.83 5.53
C THR A 74 -8.24 28.10 6.12
N ALA A 75 -7.61 28.61 7.18
CA ALA A 75 -8.00 29.86 7.83
C ALA A 75 -6.76 30.66 8.26
N LEU A 76 -6.89 31.98 8.29
CA LEU A 76 -5.84 32.87 8.83
C LEU A 76 -5.84 32.77 10.37
N GLY A 77 -4.69 32.53 10.98
CA GLY A 77 -4.60 32.38 12.44
C GLY A 77 -3.18 32.19 12.95
N THR A 78 -3.04 32.20 14.27
CA THR A 78 -1.75 31.91 14.91
C THR A 78 -1.43 30.42 14.82
N GLU A 79 -0.15 30.08 14.76
CA GLU A 79 0.26 28.68 14.77
C GLU A 79 -0.24 28.00 16.05
N TYR A 80 -0.91 26.87 15.88
CA TYR A 80 -1.31 26.02 16.99
C TYR A 80 -0.96 24.57 16.65
N PRO A 81 -0.25 23.86 17.53
CA PRO A 81 0.18 22.51 17.23
C PRO A 81 -1.00 21.55 17.44
N LEU A 82 -1.83 21.38 16.40
CA LEU A 82 -2.95 20.44 16.37
C LEU A 82 -2.58 19.04 16.85
N LEU A 83 -1.38 18.57 16.50
CA LEU A 83 -0.91 17.24 16.89
C LEU A 83 -0.35 17.19 18.30
N GLU A 84 0.24 18.27 18.81
CA GLU A 84 0.88 18.26 20.12
C GLU A 84 -0.17 18.27 21.22
N ASN A 85 -1.25 19.07 21.09
CA ASN A 85 -2.44 19.01 21.96
C ASN A 85 -3.33 17.76 21.74
N MET A 86 -3.10 16.98 20.68
CA MET A 86 -3.71 15.65 20.49
C MET A 86 -2.86 14.51 21.08
N SER A 87 -1.55 14.73 21.29
CA SER A 87 -0.67 13.77 21.99
C SER A 87 -0.40 14.11 23.45
N SER A 88 -0.62 15.37 23.87
CA SER A 88 -0.36 15.89 25.22
C SER A 88 -1.60 15.94 26.10
N ALA A 89 -2.63 15.15 25.79
CA ALA A 89 -3.50 14.63 26.84
C ALA A 89 -2.70 13.60 27.66
N SER A 90 -1.61 14.06 28.28
CA SER A 90 -0.94 13.34 29.34
C SER A 90 -1.95 13.18 30.45
N ILE A 91 -2.14 11.94 30.87
CA ILE A 91 -2.78 11.57 32.12
C ILE A 91 -2.11 12.38 33.22
N SER A 92 -2.74 13.47 33.67
CA SER A 92 -2.53 13.98 35.00
C SER A 92 -3.26 13.01 35.93
N THR A 93 -2.52 12.08 36.51
CA THR A 93 -2.89 11.47 37.79
C THR A 93 -2.91 12.59 38.82
N ASP A 94 -4.01 13.31 38.92
CA ASP A 94 -4.42 13.99 40.13
C ASP A 94 -5.93 14.26 40.06
N ASP A 95 -6.63 13.58 40.94
CA ASP A 95 -7.96 13.81 41.52
C ASP A 95 -8.77 15.02 40.99
N ASP A 96 -9.70 14.79 40.05
CA ASP A 96 -11.02 15.43 40.08
C ASP A 96 -12.05 14.63 39.25
N VAL A 97 -12.91 13.89 39.94
CA VAL A 97 -13.98 13.07 39.32
C VAL A 97 -15.10 14.01 38.87
N GLY A 98 -15.13 14.38 37.58
CA GLY A 98 -16.18 15.30 37.12
C GLY A 98 -16.42 15.49 35.62
N ARG A 99 -15.50 15.17 34.69
CA ARG A 99 -15.70 15.48 33.24
C ARG A 99 -15.15 14.45 32.24
N ASP A 100 -14.92 13.21 32.64
CA ASP A 100 -14.02 12.33 31.87
C ASP A 100 -14.63 11.52 30.72
N MET A 101 -15.95 11.49 30.52
CA MET A 101 -16.53 10.67 29.42
C MET A 101 -16.41 11.37 28.06
N GLN A 102 -16.65 12.69 27.99
CA GLN A 102 -16.57 13.44 26.74
C GLN A 102 -15.13 13.55 26.25
N ASP A 103 -14.18 13.76 27.16
CA ASP A 103 -12.75 13.84 26.81
C ASP A 103 -12.16 12.47 26.43
N VAL A 104 -12.64 11.38 27.03
CA VAL A 104 -12.27 10.01 26.61
C VAL A 104 -12.88 9.65 25.24
N ILE A 105 -14.15 9.99 24.99
CA ILE A 105 -14.80 9.80 23.68
C ILE A 105 -14.07 10.63 22.62
N ARG A 106 -13.74 11.88 22.94
CA ARG A 106 -12.95 12.79 22.11
C ARG A 106 -11.58 12.18 21.83
N ASN A 107 -10.82 11.72 22.82
CA ASN A 107 -9.51 11.11 22.62
C ASN A 107 -9.55 9.80 21.81
N ILE A 108 -10.57 8.95 22.01
CA ILE A 108 -10.76 7.73 21.21
C ILE A 108 -11.11 8.05 19.76
N LEU A 109 -11.98 9.05 19.54
CA LEU A 109 -12.26 9.56 18.20
C LEU A 109 -10.99 10.12 17.57
N LEU A 110 -10.31 11.05 18.24
CA LEU A 110 -9.13 11.76 17.75
C LEU A 110 -7.98 10.81 17.42
N ARG A 111 -7.76 9.76 18.21
CA ARG A 111 -6.75 8.73 17.92
C ARG A 111 -7.10 7.86 16.71
N SER A 112 -8.39 7.63 16.44
CA SER A 112 -8.85 6.99 15.19
C SER A 112 -8.76 7.92 13.97
N ILE A 113 -8.62 9.23 14.18
CA ILE A 113 -8.64 10.27 13.15
C ILE A 113 -7.21 10.75 12.80
N ALA A 114 -6.29 10.76 13.76
CA ALA A 114 -4.95 11.34 13.66
C ALA A 114 -4.08 10.76 12.53
N GLU A 115 -4.31 9.52 12.10
CA GLU A 115 -3.54 8.92 10.98
C GLU A 115 -3.83 9.57 9.61
N ASP A 116 -5.02 10.16 9.42
CA ASP A 116 -5.48 10.69 8.13
C ASP A 116 -5.67 12.22 8.11
N VAL A 117 -5.26 12.91 9.20
CA VAL A 117 -5.31 14.38 9.32
C VAL A 117 -3.90 14.96 9.26
N LYS A 118 -3.65 15.81 8.26
CA LYS A 118 -2.39 16.54 8.11
C LYS A 118 -2.61 18.02 8.40
N TYR A 119 -1.83 18.55 9.33
CA TYR A 119 -1.77 19.99 9.61
C TYR A 119 -0.55 20.62 8.91
N ARG A 120 -0.73 21.86 8.45
CA ARG A 120 0.35 22.70 7.93
C ARG A 120 0.07 24.16 8.27
N HIS A 121 1.02 24.82 8.93
CA HIS A 121 1.05 26.28 9.05
C HIS A 121 1.98 26.85 7.98
N LYS A 122 1.53 27.83 7.19
CA LYS A 122 2.37 28.54 6.22
C LYS A 122 1.84 29.96 6.00
N ASP A 123 2.73 30.96 6.05
CA ASP A 123 2.43 32.37 5.75
C ASP A 123 1.25 32.96 6.58
N GLY A 124 1.11 32.55 7.84
CA GLY A 124 0.01 32.99 8.72
C GLY A 124 -1.33 32.27 8.51
N TYR A 125 -1.37 31.26 7.63
CA TYR A 125 -2.54 30.41 7.40
C TYR A 125 -2.37 29.02 8.03
N ASN A 126 -3.39 28.60 8.75
CA ASN A 126 -3.58 27.25 9.29
C ASN A 126 -4.34 26.40 8.27
N SER A 127 -3.74 25.33 7.77
CA SER A 127 -4.37 24.39 6.83
C SER A 127 -4.49 22.99 7.44
N ILE A 128 -5.72 22.48 7.51
CA ILE A 128 -6.05 21.11 7.93
C ILE A 128 -6.53 20.34 6.71
N ARG A 129 -5.91 19.19 6.45
CA ARG A 129 -6.31 18.27 5.39
C ARG A 129 -6.70 16.93 5.99
N MET A 130 -7.93 16.49 5.73
CA MET A 130 -8.46 15.21 6.20
C MET A 130 -8.84 14.32 5.02
N VAL A 131 -8.43 13.05 5.06
CA VAL A 131 -8.90 12.03 4.10
C VAL A 131 -10.03 11.24 4.75
N LEU A 132 -11.25 11.40 4.26
CA LEU A 132 -12.45 10.81 4.87
C LEU A 132 -12.66 9.35 4.48
N ILE A 133 -12.41 9.03 3.21
CA ILE A 133 -12.64 7.71 2.63
C ILE A 133 -11.49 7.42 1.68
N LYS A 134 -10.85 6.26 1.90
CA LYS A 134 -9.86 5.67 1.01
C LYS A 134 -10.47 4.44 0.36
N ASN A 135 -10.77 4.49 -0.93
CA ASN A 135 -11.26 3.31 -1.65
C ASN A 135 -10.09 2.34 -1.88
N LYS A 136 -9.86 1.43 -0.92
CA LYS A 136 -8.81 0.41 -1.02
C LYS A 136 -8.96 -0.47 -2.28
N ARG A 137 -10.19 -0.64 -2.78
CA ARG A 137 -10.47 -1.46 -3.97
C ARG A 137 -10.18 -0.73 -5.29
N ALA A 138 -10.15 0.60 -5.29
CA ALA A 138 -9.87 1.37 -6.51
C ALA A 138 -8.49 1.02 -7.09
N PHE A 139 -7.47 0.85 -6.24
CA PHE A 139 -6.15 0.43 -6.68
C PHE A 139 -6.18 -0.95 -7.34
N LEU A 140 -6.90 -1.91 -6.76
CA LEU A 140 -7.08 -3.26 -7.31
C LEU A 140 -7.76 -3.22 -8.69
N TYR A 141 -8.86 -2.47 -8.82
CA TYR A 141 -9.53 -2.37 -10.12
C TYR A 141 -8.67 -1.67 -11.17
N MET A 142 -7.86 -0.67 -10.77
CA MET A 142 -6.93 -0.01 -11.69
C MET A 142 -5.82 -0.96 -12.16
N THR A 143 -5.24 -1.78 -11.29
CA THR A 143 -4.21 -2.76 -11.69
C THR A 143 -4.77 -3.89 -12.54
N LEU A 144 -5.98 -4.37 -12.22
CA LEU A 144 -6.65 -5.38 -13.02
C LEU A 144 -7.01 -4.85 -14.41
N LEU A 145 -7.57 -3.64 -14.49
CA LEU A 145 -7.91 -3.01 -15.76
C LEU A 145 -6.67 -2.71 -16.59
N SER A 146 -5.57 -2.25 -15.97
CA SER A 146 -4.31 -2.00 -16.68
C SER A 146 -3.70 -3.29 -17.22
N LEU A 147 -3.77 -4.39 -16.47
CA LEU A 147 -3.30 -5.70 -16.92
C LEU A 147 -4.12 -6.17 -18.13
N LEU A 148 -5.44 -6.09 -18.05
CA LEU A 148 -6.32 -6.51 -19.13
C LEU A 148 -6.10 -5.63 -20.38
N ALA A 149 -6.01 -4.32 -20.20
CA ALA A 149 -5.72 -3.38 -21.28
C ALA A 149 -4.34 -3.63 -21.91
N ALA A 150 -3.31 -3.95 -21.12
CA ALA A 150 -1.98 -4.28 -21.63
C ALA A 150 -1.99 -5.57 -22.46
N ILE A 151 -2.71 -6.61 -22.03
CA ILE A 151 -2.86 -7.85 -22.80
C ILE A 151 -3.56 -7.59 -24.13
N VAL A 152 -4.68 -6.87 -24.10
CA VAL A 152 -5.45 -6.52 -25.30
C VAL A 152 -4.62 -5.66 -26.25
N ALA A 153 -3.91 -4.65 -25.72
CA ALA A 153 -3.03 -3.80 -26.51
C ALA A 153 -1.85 -4.59 -27.11
N GLY A 154 -1.25 -5.52 -26.36
CA GLY A 154 -0.19 -6.39 -26.87
C GLY A 154 -0.67 -7.25 -28.04
N ILE A 155 -1.81 -7.92 -27.89
CA ILE A 155 -2.41 -8.73 -28.98
C ILE A 155 -2.78 -7.87 -30.19
N ALA A 156 -3.37 -6.70 -29.97
CA ALA A 156 -3.73 -5.76 -31.04
C ALA A 156 -2.48 -5.25 -31.77
N LEU A 157 -1.40 -4.93 -31.05
CA LEU A 157 -0.17 -4.44 -31.65
C LEU A 157 0.49 -5.52 -32.53
N THR A 158 0.52 -6.78 -32.06
CA THR A 158 1.07 -7.90 -32.82
C THR A 158 0.26 -8.25 -34.08
N THR A 159 -1.06 -7.95 -34.10
CA THR A 159 -1.93 -8.33 -35.22
C THR A 159 -2.16 -7.22 -36.24
N LEU A 160 -2.16 -5.95 -35.83
CA LEU A 160 -2.47 -4.81 -36.69
C LEU A 160 -1.22 -4.05 -37.17
N ALA A 161 -0.09 -4.11 -36.45
CA ALA A 161 1.09 -3.32 -36.78
C ALA A 161 2.10 -4.12 -37.63
N PRO A 162 2.90 -3.46 -38.51
CA PRO A 162 3.97 -4.12 -39.25
C PRO A 162 5.03 -4.71 -38.32
N GLU A 163 5.53 -5.90 -38.64
CA GLU A 163 6.52 -6.61 -37.82
C GLU A 163 7.78 -5.77 -37.52
N ALA A 164 8.24 -4.98 -38.50
CA ALA A 164 9.38 -4.07 -38.34
C ALA A 164 9.14 -2.98 -37.28
N PHE A 165 7.90 -2.50 -37.15
CA PHE A 165 7.53 -1.52 -36.11
C PHE A 165 7.48 -2.19 -34.73
N CYS A 166 6.93 -3.40 -34.63
CA CYS A 166 6.89 -4.16 -33.38
C CYS A 166 8.29 -4.47 -32.84
N LEU A 167 9.21 -4.91 -33.71
CA LEU A 167 10.61 -5.17 -33.33
C LEU A 167 11.31 -3.91 -32.82
N GLY A 168 11.17 -2.77 -33.51
CA GLY A 168 11.74 -1.50 -33.06
C GLY A 168 11.15 -1.04 -31.72
N LEU A 169 9.85 -1.22 -31.51
CA LEU A 169 9.20 -0.84 -30.25
C LEU A 169 9.64 -1.73 -29.08
N ASP A 170 9.84 -3.02 -29.32
CA ASP A 170 10.34 -3.95 -28.32
C ASP A 170 11.78 -3.64 -27.91
N GLU A 171 12.68 -3.49 -28.89
CA GLU A 171 14.11 -3.28 -28.64
C GLU A 171 14.38 -1.91 -27.99
N TYR A 172 13.76 -0.84 -28.46
CA TYR A 172 14.07 0.52 -28.00
C TYR A 172 13.23 0.99 -26.81
N VAL A 173 12.04 0.41 -26.57
CA VAL A 173 11.12 0.91 -25.54
C VAL A 173 10.74 -0.18 -24.53
N LEU A 174 10.20 -1.31 -24.98
CA LEU A 174 9.61 -2.29 -24.04
C LEU A 174 10.68 -3.06 -23.26
N THR A 175 11.72 -3.56 -23.94
CA THR A 175 12.84 -4.28 -23.33
C THR A 175 13.63 -3.43 -22.32
N PRO A 176 14.05 -2.19 -22.64
CA PRO A 176 14.73 -1.37 -21.63
C PRO A 176 13.81 -1.01 -20.46
N LEU A 177 12.53 -0.72 -20.72
CA LEU A 177 11.56 -0.43 -19.65
C LEU A 177 11.36 -1.64 -18.72
N LYS A 178 11.19 -2.84 -19.28
CA LYS A 178 11.14 -4.11 -18.55
C LYS A 178 12.40 -4.31 -17.72
N THR A 179 13.57 -4.07 -18.31
CA THR A 179 14.86 -4.29 -17.65
C THR A 179 15.04 -3.34 -16.47
N ILE A 180 14.74 -2.05 -16.64
CA ILE A 180 14.76 -1.06 -15.55
C ILE A 180 13.81 -1.50 -14.43
N TYR A 181 12.59 -1.92 -14.77
CA TYR A 181 11.61 -2.38 -13.78
C TYR A 181 12.10 -3.60 -12.99
N ILE A 182 12.61 -4.63 -13.67
CA ILE A 182 13.15 -5.83 -13.02
C ILE A 182 14.37 -5.49 -12.15
N ASN A 183 15.26 -4.60 -12.61
CA ASN A 183 16.42 -4.17 -11.83
C ASN A 183 16.01 -3.43 -10.55
N ILE A 184 14.99 -2.57 -10.62
CA ILE A 184 14.44 -1.89 -9.43
C ILE A 184 13.84 -2.92 -8.46
N LEU A 185 13.08 -3.89 -8.96
CA LEU A 185 12.54 -4.95 -8.10
C LEU A 185 13.66 -5.76 -7.43
N LYS A 186 14.66 -6.23 -8.19
CA LYS A 186 15.79 -7.00 -7.65
C LYS A 186 16.58 -6.23 -6.59
N MET A 187 16.84 -4.95 -6.83
CA MET A 187 17.54 -4.06 -5.89
C MET A 187 16.82 -3.99 -4.53
N VAL A 188 15.49 -4.02 -4.52
CA VAL A 188 14.70 -3.95 -3.29
C VAL A 188 14.56 -5.31 -2.62
N VAL A 189 14.42 -6.39 -3.37
CA VAL A 189 14.10 -7.71 -2.83
C VAL A 189 15.19 -8.23 -1.89
N ALA A 190 16.47 -8.23 -2.29
CA ALA A 190 17.53 -8.84 -1.49
C ALA A 190 17.70 -8.19 -0.09
N PRO A 191 17.80 -6.85 0.05
CA PRO A 191 17.86 -6.21 1.37
C PRO A 191 16.58 -6.40 2.19
N VAL A 192 15.41 -6.31 1.56
CA VAL A 192 14.12 -6.46 2.26
C VAL A 192 14.00 -7.85 2.88
N VAL A 193 14.38 -8.91 2.16
CA VAL A 193 14.35 -10.27 2.69
C VAL A 193 15.30 -10.41 3.88
N PHE A 194 16.55 -9.96 3.74
CA PHE A 194 17.56 -10.05 4.82
C PHE A 194 17.09 -9.32 6.10
N PHE A 195 16.76 -8.03 6.00
CA PHE A 195 16.34 -7.24 7.16
C PHE A 195 15.00 -7.71 7.74
N SER A 196 14.08 -8.19 6.90
CA SER A 196 12.81 -8.75 7.38
C SER A 196 13.03 -10.00 8.22
N ILE A 197 13.98 -10.87 7.85
CA ILE A 197 14.28 -12.09 8.61
C ILE A 197 15.00 -11.73 9.92
N VAL A 198 16.04 -10.88 9.86
CA VAL A 198 16.77 -10.42 11.07
C VAL A 198 15.82 -9.77 12.08
N SER A 199 14.94 -8.87 11.62
CA SER A 199 13.94 -8.23 12.49
C SER A 199 12.89 -9.21 13.01
N CYS A 200 12.52 -10.22 12.22
CA CYS A 200 11.58 -11.25 12.64
C CYS A 200 12.17 -12.08 13.79
N ILE A 201 13.39 -12.59 13.61
CA ILE A 201 14.08 -13.42 14.60
C ILE A 201 14.38 -12.62 15.87
N GLY A 202 14.82 -11.36 15.73
CA GLY A 202 15.10 -10.47 16.87
C GLY A 202 13.87 -10.13 17.72
N GLY A 203 12.65 -10.34 17.22
CA GLY A 203 11.40 -10.17 17.97
C GLY A 203 11.00 -11.34 18.85
N PHE A 204 11.66 -12.51 18.71
CA PHE A 204 11.37 -13.69 19.53
C PHE A 204 12.34 -13.78 20.71
N SER A 205 11.79 -13.86 21.93
CA SER A 205 12.58 -14.09 23.16
C SER A 205 13.15 -15.51 23.24
N ASN A 206 12.47 -16.50 22.66
CA ASN A 206 12.85 -17.91 22.68
C ASN A 206 12.99 -18.49 21.26
N LEU A 207 14.22 -18.71 20.80
CA LEU A 207 14.53 -19.36 19.51
C LEU A 207 13.92 -20.76 19.37
N ARG A 208 13.66 -21.46 20.49
CA ARG A 208 13.05 -22.80 20.49
C ARG A 208 11.59 -22.80 20.04
N GLU A 209 10.87 -21.71 20.30
CA GLU A 209 9.48 -21.56 19.85
C GLU A 209 9.43 -21.30 18.34
N LEU A 210 10.37 -20.48 17.84
CA LEU A 210 10.54 -20.23 16.41
C LEU A 210 10.80 -21.53 15.63
N GLY A 211 11.70 -22.39 16.12
CA GLY A 211 11.97 -23.69 15.49
C GLY A 211 10.76 -24.63 15.43
N LYS A 212 9.90 -24.63 16.46
CA LYS A 212 8.66 -25.44 16.48
C LYS A 212 7.64 -24.94 15.46
N ILE A 213 7.50 -23.62 15.33
CA ILE A 213 6.60 -23.00 14.35
C ILE A 213 7.14 -23.25 12.94
N GLY A 214 8.44 -23.01 12.72
CA GLY A 214 9.11 -23.27 11.45
C GLY A 214 9.00 -24.72 10.99
N GLY A 215 9.20 -25.70 11.88
CA GLY A 215 9.05 -27.11 11.55
C GLY A 215 7.62 -27.50 11.14
N LYS A 216 6.60 -26.96 11.83
CA LYS A 216 5.20 -27.16 11.45
C LYS A 216 4.90 -26.56 10.08
N THR A 217 5.36 -25.33 9.83
CA THR A 217 5.18 -24.64 8.55
C THR A 217 5.90 -25.36 7.41
N PHE A 218 7.14 -25.82 7.63
CA PHE A 218 7.91 -26.57 6.63
C PHE A 218 7.20 -27.87 6.23
N THR A 219 6.68 -28.61 7.22
CA THR A 219 5.93 -29.85 6.99
C THR A 219 4.65 -29.57 6.19
N LEU A 220 3.92 -28.50 6.55
CA LEU A 220 2.72 -28.08 5.82
C LEU A 220 3.04 -27.70 4.37
N TYR A 221 4.15 -26.99 4.14
CA TYR A 221 4.60 -26.61 2.80
C TYR A 221 4.93 -27.83 1.95
N LEU A 222 5.68 -28.80 2.50
CA LEU A 222 6.01 -30.05 1.78
C LEU A 222 4.74 -30.82 1.37
N ILE A 223 3.80 -31.01 2.30
CA ILE A 223 2.55 -31.71 2.02
C ILE A 223 1.77 -30.98 0.92
N THR A 224 1.65 -29.66 1.03
CA THR A 224 0.90 -28.84 0.06
C THR A 224 1.56 -28.87 -1.32
N THR A 225 2.90 -28.83 -1.40
CA THR A 225 3.63 -28.95 -2.66
C THR A 225 3.44 -30.32 -3.30
N ILE A 226 3.52 -31.40 -2.53
CA ILE A 226 3.28 -32.76 -3.04
C ILE A 226 1.86 -32.88 -3.60
N VAL A 227 0.85 -32.37 -2.87
CA VAL A 227 -0.54 -32.36 -3.32
C VAL A 227 -0.70 -31.53 -4.59
N SER A 228 -0.12 -30.32 -4.64
CA SER A 228 -0.19 -29.42 -5.79
C SER A 228 0.47 -30.04 -7.03
N VAL A 229 1.66 -30.64 -6.90
CA VAL A 229 2.35 -31.33 -7.99
C VAL A 229 1.55 -32.54 -8.48
N SER A 230 0.98 -33.32 -7.56
CA SER A 230 0.15 -34.48 -7.91
C SER A 230 -1.09 -34.07 -8.69
N VAL A 231 -1.76 -32.98 -8.29
CA VAL A 231 -2.90 -32.41 -9.02
C VAL A 231 -2.45 -31.87 -10.39
N GLY A 232 -1.32 -31.14 -10.45
CA GLY A 232 -0.78 -30.61 -11.70
C GLY A 232 -0.46 -31.71 -12.71
N ILE A 233 0.16 -32.81 -12.27
CA ILE A 233 0.43 -33.99 -13.09
C ILE A 233 -0.89 -34.66 -13.51
N GLY A 234 -1.86 -34.78 -12.60
CA GLY A 234 -3.18 -35.34 -12.92
C GLY A 234 -3.92 -34.56 -14.00
N VAL A 235 -3.93 -33.22 -13.90
CA VAL A 235 -4.52 -32.33 -14.91
C VAL A 235 -3.75 -32.38 -16.22
N PHE A 236 -2.41 -32.45 -16.17
CA PHE A 236 -1.57 -32.58 -17.35
C PHE A 236 -1.91 -33.85 -18.16
N TYR A 237 -2.04 -35.00 -17.48
CA TYR A 237 -2.43 -36.24 -18.14
C TYR A 237 -3.87 -36.22 -18.67
N LEU A 238 -4.76 -35.42 -18.07
CA LEU A 238 -6.16 -35.32 -18.50
C LEU A 238 -6.35 -34.41 -19.72
N LEU A 239 -5.69 -33.24 -19.73
CA LEU A 239 -5.81 -32.25 -20.79
C LEU A 239 -4.86 -32.49 -21.97
N LYS A 240 -3.80 -33.30 -21.76
CA LYS A 240 -2.76 -33.63 -22.75
C LYS A 240 -2.41 -32.47 -23.70
N PRO A 241 -1.92 -31.34 -23.18
CA PRO A 241 -1.73 -30.12 -23.97
C PRO A 241 -0.69 -30.21 -25.10
N GLY A 242 -0.02 -31.37 -25.27
CA GLY A 242 1.03 -31.60 -26.27
C GLY A 242 0.63 -32.44 -27.50
N GLU A 243 -0.62 -32.93 -27.61
CA GLU A 243 -1.06 -33.72 -28.78
C GLU A 243 -1.42 -32.84 -30.00
N VAL A 244 -1.48 -31.51 -29.84
CA VAL A 244 -1.68 -30.55 -30.95
C VAL A 244 -0.34 -30.14 -31.57
N SER A 245 -0.28 -30.21 -32.91
CA SER A 245 0.85 -30.12 -33.86
C SER A 245 1.88 -28.96 -33.73
N SER A 246 1.99 -28.23 -32.62
CA SER A 246 2.97 -27.14 -32.43
C SER A 246 4.22 -27.53 -31.62
N ALA A 247 4.40 -28.81 -31.28
CA ALA A 247 5.50 -29.26 -30.42
C ALA A 247 6.91 -29.03 -31.03
N ALA A 248 7.05 -29.00 -32.35
CA ALA A 248 8.35 -28.82 -33.00
C ALA A 248 8.94 -27.40 -32.80
N ALA A 249 8.09 -26.36 -32.81
CA ALA A 249 8.54 -24.97 -32.61
C ALA A 249 8.83 -24.63 -31.13
N ALA A 250 8.26 -25.38 -30.19
CA ALA A 250 8.46 -25.17 -28.75
C ALA A 250 9.80 -25.76 -28.24
N VAL A 251 10.33 -26.77 -28.91
CA VAL A 251 11.56 -27.48 -28.51
C VAL A 251 12.82 -26.65 -28.82
N GLU A 252 12.87 -25.91 -29.93
CA GLU A 252 14.01 -25.02 -30.24
C GLU A 252 14.11 -23.83 -29.29
N ALA A 253 13.00 -23.32 -28.77
CA ALA A 253 13.00 -22.22 -27.79
C ALA A 253 13.40 -22.66 -26.37
N SER A 254 13.47 -23.98 -26.09
CA SER A 254 13.72 -24.52 -24.75
C SER A 254 15.07 -25.23 -24.59
N SER A 255 15.88 -25.32 -25.66
CA SER A 255 17.22 -25.91 -25.61
C SER A 255 18.28 -25.04 -24.93
N GLU A 256 18.07 -23.73 -24.77
CA GLU A 256 19.03 -22.84 -24.11
C GLU A 256 18.91 -22.80 -22.58
N GLN A 257 17.84 -23.38 -22.03
CA GLN A 257 17.57 -23.35 -20.58
C GLN A 257 17.41 -24.76 -19.99
N SER A 258 18.08 -25.75 -20.58
CA SER A 258 18.19 -27.11 -20.03
C SER A 258 19.59 -27.35 -19.48
N ALA A 259 20.05 -26.48 -18.60
CA ALA A 259 21.20 -26.74 -17.73
C ALA A 259 20.73 -26.91 -16.27
N SER A 260 19.64 -27.66 -16.06
CA SER A 260 19.42 -28.31 -14.76
C SER A 260 20.34 -29.52 -14.72
N ALA A 261 21.62 -29.28 -14.45
CA ALA A 261 22.46 -30.32 -13.88
C ALA A 261 21.69 -30.86 -12.67
N ALA A 262 21.58 -32.19 -12.57
CA ALA A 262 21.02 -32.85 -11.41
C ALA A 262 21.86 -32.46 -10.19
N LEU A 263 21.48 -31.34 -9.55
CA LEU A 263 22.12 -30.85 -8.34
C LEU A 263 21.95 -31.95 -7.31
N SER A 264 23.07 -32.56 -6.93
CA SER A 264 23.08 -33.56 -5.87
C SER A 264 22.54 -32.89 -4.61
N ILE A 265 21.75 -33.63 -3.82
CA ILE A 265 21.20 -33.11 -2.56
C ILE A 265 22.32 -32.56 -1.66
N LYS A 266 23.51 -33.19 -1.71
CA LYS A 266 24.71 -32.72 -1.01
C LYS A 266 25.15 -31.34 -1.49
N ASP A 267 25.19 -31.12 -2.80
CA ASP A 267 25.59 -29.84 -3.39
C ASP A 267 24.57 -28.75 -3.04
N LEU A 268 23.28 -29.08 -2.94
CA LEU A 268 22.26 -28.12 -2.50
C LEU A 268 22.52 -27.61 -1.07
N PHE A 269 22.87 -28.50 -0.13
CA PHE A 269 23.18 -28.11 1.25
C PHE A 269 24.49 -27.33 1.34
N VAL A 270 25.52 -27.72 0.59
CA VAL A 270 26.81 -27.02 0.58
C VAL A 270 26.66 -25.61 -0.02
N ASN A 271 25.90 -25.47 -1.11
CA ASN A 271 25.64 -24.17 -1.74
C ASN A 271 24.70 -23.26 -0.92
N MET A 272 24.08 -23.78 0.14
CA MET A 272 23.23 -22.97 1.02
C MET A 272 24.06 -22.05 1.92
N VAL A 273 25.29 -22.45 2.27
CA VAL A 273 26.20 -21.62 3.08
C VAL A 273 27.07 -20.79 2.14
N PRO A 274 26.95 -19.45 2.13
CA PRO A 274 27.70 -18.63 1.20
C PRO A 274 29.19 -18.59 1.53
N SER A 275 30.03 -18.57 0.50
CA SER A 275 31.48 -18.45 0.68
C SER A 275 31.91 -17.06 1.18
N ASN A 276 31.05 -16.05 1.04
CA ASN A 276 31.31 -14.65 1.39
C ASN A 276 30.00 -13.96 1.80
N PHE A 277 30.09 -12.97 2.67
CA PHE A 277 28.94 -12.17 3.12
C PHE A 277 28.23 -11.41 1.99
N ILE A 278 28.99 -10.91 1.01
CA ILE A 278 28.46 -9.98 -0.02
C ILE A 278 27.88 -10.72 -1.23
N LYS A 279 28.41 -11.90 -1.57
CA LYS A 279 28.00 -12.66 -2.77
C LYS A 279 26.49 -12.92 -2.86
N PRO A 280 25.78 -13.31 -1.79
CA PRO A 280 24.34 -13.56 -1.84
C PRO A 280 23.52 -12.35 -2.30
N PHE A 281 23.99 -11.15 -1.97
CA PHE A 281 23.34 -9.89 -2.37
C PHE A 281 23.62 -9.51 -3.82
N LEU A 282 24.70 -10.01 -4.42
CA LEU A 282 25.06 -9.74 -5.81
C LEU A 282 24.41 -10.72 -6.79
N ASN A 283 24.27 -11.98 -6.39
CA ASN A 283 23.78 -13.07 -7.24
C ASN A 283 22.27 -13.33 -7.07
N ASP A 284 21.58 -12.58 -6.21
CA ASP A 284 20.18 -12.83 -5.84
C ASP A 284 19.95 -14.25 -5.27
N ASP A 285 20.95 -14.84 -4.59
CA ASP A 285 20.91 -16.22 -4.06
C ASP A 285 20.05 -16.28 -2.77
N MET A 286 18.73 -16.42 -2.93
CA MET A 286 17.77 -16.41 -1.82
C MET A 286 18.08 -17.41 -0.69
N PRO A 287 18.43 -18.69 -0.94
CA PRO A 287 18.73 -19.62 0.15
C PRO A 287 19.93 -19.18 1.00
N GLN A 288 20.94 -18.59 0.36
CA GLN A 288 22.13 -18.08 1.06
C GLN A 288 21.81 -16.82 1.88
N LEU A 289 20.97 -15.91 1.35
CA LEU A 289 20.49 -14.74 2.08
C LEU A 289 19.71 -15.12 3.33
N ILE A 290 18.88 -16.17 3.24
CA ILE A 290 18.10 -16.68 4.36
C ILE A 290 19.02 -17.27 5.42
N ILE A 291 20.01 -18.11 5.05
CA ILE A 291 20.98 -18.67 6.00
C ILE A 291 21.80 -17.57 6.66
N LEU A 292 22.23 -16.56 5.90
CA LEU A 292 23.05 -15.47 6.43
C LEU A 292 22.30 -14.62 7.46
N ALA A 293 20.97 -14.53 7.34
CA ALA A 293 20.12 -13.74 8.22
C ALA A 293 19.78 -14.43 9.55
N VAL A 294 19.88 -15.77 9.61
CA VAL A 294 19.57 -16.62 10.78
C VAL A 294 20.81 -16.82 11.64
#